data_AF-A0A9P6DV04-F1
#
_entry.id   AF-A0A9P6DV04-F1
#
_cell.length_a   1.000
_cell.length_b   1.000
_cell.length_c   1.000
_cell.angle_alpha   90.00
_cell.angle_beta   90.00
_cell.angle_gamma   90.00
#
_symmetry.space_group_name_H-M   'P 1'
#
loop_
_entity.id
_entity.type
_entity.pdbx_description
1 polymer ?
#
loop_
_entity_poly.entity_id
_entity_poly.type
_entity_poly.pdbx_seq_one_letter_code
_entity_poly.pdbx_strand_id
1 'polypeptide(L)'
;MSEPDPRDSAHPMMDTKIANGNPALEAKLKDSELNKSPVHIKTSPLGIYTLFTEVTTLGGLLPGYDIWAGIEGFLQDWPYIKIFIIECVSLGPTLILRWAILSMISSLLPALSLYLSGNLLGLVQTGFENRNLDHTRFYVTVACLLASKTLESIIDFACHDTIREIKRLSTFHFGDHLIRAHLRLDFPTSLDPSNTTTLKRISPNHAGDQGFRIMEDMNQGVTCLVLLLL
;
A
#
# COMPACT_ATOMS: atom_id res chain seq x y z
N MET A 1 33.80 57.38 -11.58
CA MET A 1 32.80 57.98 -12.48
C MET A 1 31.47 57.86 -11.75
N SER A 2 31.05 58.96 -11.12
CA SER A 2 29.83 59.06 -10.33
C SER A 2 28.90 60.00 -11.06
N GLU A 3 27.66 59.59 -11.32
CA GLU A 3 26.53 60.45 -11.69
C GLU A 3 25.20 59.68 -11.49
N PRO A 4 24.06 60.38 -11.31
CA PRO A 4 23.22 60.22 -10.14
C PRO A 4 21.77 59.78 -10.48
N ASP A 5 21.06 59.33 -9.45
CA ASP A 5 19.60 59.23 -9.39
C ASP A 5 18.99 60.63 -9.22
N PRO A 6 18.02 61.08 -10.05
CA PRO A 6 16.67 61.29 -9.50
C PRO A 6 15.53 61.33 -10.55
N ARG A 7 14.39 60.70 -10.23
CA ARG A 7 12.99 61.17 -10.47
C ARG A 7 12.05 59.96 -10.39
N ASP A 8 11.28 59.78 -9.32
CA ASP A 8 10.12 60.60 -8.95
C ASP A 8 9.00 60.52 -9.99
N SER A 9 8.13 59.51 -9.83
CA SER A 9 6.76 59.54 -10.34
C SER A 9 5.86 58.85 -9.33
N ALA A 10 5.50 59.62 -8.30
CA ALA A 10 4.30 59.41 -7.50
C ALA A 10 3.10 59.17 -8.42
N HIS A 11 2.51 57.98 -8.34
CA HIS A 11 1.20 57.72 -8.92
C HIS A 11 0.10 58.11 -7.92
N PRO A 12 -0.88 58.93 -8.31
CA PRO A 12 -1.95 59.39 -7.44
C PRO A 12 -2.92 58.26 -7.08
N MET A 13 -3.38 58.32 -5.83
CA MET A 13 -4.53 57.58 -5.30
C MET A 13 -5.74 57.72 -6.23
N MET A 14 -6.26 56.60 -6.74
CA MET A 14 -7.64 56.51 -7.19
C MET A 14 -8.49 55.96 -6.05
N ASP A 15 -9.19 56.86 -5.37
CA ASP A 15 -10.33 56.55 -4.52
C ASP A 15 -11.50 56.09 -5.40
N THR A 16 -11.57 54.79 -5.70
CA THR A 16 -12.79 54.18 -6.24
C THR A 16 -13.75 53.88 -5.09
N LYS A 17 -14.51 54.91 -4.70
CA LYS A 17 -15.80 54.73 -4.00
C LYS A 17 -16.75 53.97 -4.93
N ILE A 18 -16.76 52.64 -4.85
CA ILE A 18 -17.89 51.83 -5.28
C ILE A 18 -18.83 51.72 -4.10
N ALA A 19 -19.75 52.67 -4.02
CA ALA A 19 -20.95 52.53 -3.21
C ALA A 19 -21.89 51.51 -3.85
N ASN A 20 -22.65 50.83 -2.98
CA ASN A 20 -23.84 50.04 -3.25
C ASN A 20 -23.68 48.53 -3.52
N GLY A 21 -23.04 47.83 -2.58
CA GLY A 21 -23.30 46.40 -2.35
C GLY A 21 -24.64 46.23 -1.64
N ASN A 22 -25.61 45.61 -2.31
CA ASN A 22 -26.89 45.23 -1.70
C ASN A 22 -26.62 44.14 -0.64
N PRO A 23 -26.88 44.36 0.66
CA PRO A 23 -26.56 43.40 1.72
C PRO A 23 -27.31 42.07 1.60
N ALA A 24 -28.41 42.04 0.84
CA ALA A 24 -29.14 40.81 0.52
C ALA A 24 -28.39 39.91 -0.49
N LEU A 25 -27.51 40.48 -1.32
CA LEU A 25 -26.70 39.70 -2.27
C LEU A 25 -25.44 39.14 -1.60
N GLU A 26 -24.84 39.88 -0.66
CA GLU A 26 -23.72 39.41 0.15
C GLU A 26 -24.11 38.29 1.11
N ALA A 27 -25.33 38.33 1.67
CA ALA A 27 -25.87 37.21 2.45
C ALA A 27 -26.08 35.96 1.59
N LYS A 28 -26.61 36.10 0.36
CA LYS A 28 -26.78 34.96 -0.57
C LYS A 28 -25.46 34.38 -1.09
N LEU A 29 -24.42 35.20 -1.24
CA LEU A 29 -23.07 34.73 -1.59
C LEU A 29 -22.37 34.04 -0.41
N LYS A 30 -22.54 34.53 0.83
CA LYS A 30 -22.03 33.87 2.04
C LYS A 30 -22.67 32.51 2.28
N ASP A 31 -23.98 32.39 2.05
CA ASP A 31 -24.69 31.12 2.21
C ASP A 31 -24.37 30.12 1.08
N SER A 32 -23.93 30.61 -0.09
CA SER A 32 -23.48 29.76 -1.21
C SER A 32 -22.03 29.30 -1.07
N GLU A 33 -21.18 30.01 -0.32
CA GLU A 33 -19.81 29.58 0.00
C GLU A 33 -19.73 28.63 1.21
N LEU A 34 -20.71 28.64 2.11
CA LEU A 34 -20.72 27.79 3.30
C LEU A 34 -21.23 26.35 3.03
N ASN A 35 -21.60 26.03 1.79
CA ASN A 35 -22.02 24.69 1.39
C ASN A 35 -21.19 24.17 0.20
N LYS A 36 -19.87 24.38 0.26
CA LYS A 36 -18.93 23.68 -0.61
C LYS A 36 -18.12 22.74 0.28
N SER A 37 -18.42 21.45 0.18
CA SER A 37 -17.59 20.39 0.75
C SER A 37 -16.11 20.68 0.47
N PRO A 38 -15.19 20.43 1.42
CA PRO A 38 -13.81 20.85 1.29
C PRO A 38 -13.19 20.19 0.06
N VAL A 39 -13.00 20.98 -1.00
CA VAL A 39 -12.29 20.53 -2.21
C VAL A 39 -10.83 20.40 -1.81
N HIS A 40 -10.37 19.16 -1.64
CA HIS A 40 -8.96 18.88 -1.43
C HIS A 40 -8.21 19.05 -2.76
N ILE A 41 -7.56 20.21 -2.90
CA ILE A 41 -6.72 20.52 -4.06
C ILE A 41 -5.31 20.04 -3.74
N LYS A 42 -4.87 18.98 -4.43
CA LYS A 42 -3.48 18.53 -4.34
C LYS A 42 -2.67 19.28 -5.39
N THR A 43 -1.78 20.16 -4.93
CA THR A 43 -0.88 20.88 -5.83
C THR A 43 0.37 20.05 -6.03
N SER A 44 0.67 19.66 -7.27
CA SER A 44 1.92 18.96 -7.60
C SER A 44 2.74 19.82 -8.57
N PRO A 45 3.96 20.26 -8.19
CA PRO A 45 4.81 21.05 -9.08
C PRO A 45 5.38 20.16 -10.19
N LEU A 46 5.15 20.54 -11.44
CA LEU A 46 5.72 19.90 -12.63
C LEU A 46 6.56 20.92 -13.40
N GLY A 47 7.84 21.02 -13.02
CA GLY A 47 8.75 22.02 -13.58
C GLY A 47 8.31 23.45 -13.24
N ILE A 48 8.00 24.26 -14.26
CA ILE A 48 7.56 25.65 -14.13
C ILE A 48 6.04 25.75 -13.92
N TYR A 49 5.30 24.66 -14.13
CA TYR A 49 3.85 24.64 -14.02
C TYR A 49 3.40 24.03 -12.69
N THR A 50 2.43 24.65 -12.03
CA THR A 50 1.69 24.07 -10.91
C THR A 50 0.44 23.39 -11.44
N LEU A 51 0.41 22.06 -11.41
CA LEU A 51 -0.81 21.32 -11.71
C LEU A 51 -1.70 21.33 -10.47
N PHE A 52 -2.87 21.94 -10.61
CA PHE A 52 -3.96 21.84 -9.66
C PHE A 52 -4.85 20.68 -10.09
N THR A 53 -4.68 19.53 -9.45
CA THR A 53 -5.60 18.40 -9.66
C THR A 53 -6.71 18.52 -8.64
N GLU A 54 -7.93 18.76 -9.10
CA GLU A 54 -9.11 18.58 -8.25
C GLU A 54 -9.22 17.09 -7.95
N VAL A 55 -8.95 16.71 -6.69
CA VAL A 55 -9.33 15.39 -6.20
C VAL A 55 -10.83 15.49 -5.95
N THR A 56 -11.64 15.25 -6.98
CA THR A 56 -13.08 15.08 -6.80
C THR A 56 -13.30 13.88 -5.89
N THR A 57 -13.42 14.11 -4.59
CA THR A 57 -13.97 13.16 -3.64
C THR A 57 -15.48 13.07 -3.86
N LEU A 58 -15.90 12.71 -5.08
CA LEU A 58 -17.28 12.31 -5.35
C LEU A 58 -17.65 11.06 -4.52
N GLY A 59 -16.62 10.35 -4.04
CA GLY A 59 -16.71 9.20 -3.13
C GLY A 59 -17.06 9.48 -1.68
N GLY A 60 -17.06 10.73 -1.22
CA GLY A 60 -17.33 11.05 0.19
C GLY A 60 -18.73 10.68 0.68
N LEU A 61 -19.67 10.42 -0.24
CA LEU A 61 -21.06 10.05 0.09
C LEU A 61 -21.34 8.54 0.05
N LEU A 62 -20.48 7.74 -0.60
CA LEU A 62 -20.69 6.30 -0.74
C LEU A 62 -19.70 5.57 0.17
N PRO A 63 -20.16 4.98 1.29
CA PRO A 63 -19.30 4.13 2.09
C PRO A 63 -18.77 2.99 1.21
N GLY A 64 -17.45 2.94 1.02
CA GLY A 64 -16.77 1.95 0.18
C GLY A 64 -16.20 2.47 -1.15
N TYR A 65 -16.41 3.73 -1.55
CA TYR A 65 -15.78 4.28 -2.75
C TYR A 65 -14.25 4.22 -2.70
N ASP A 66 -13.66 4.48 -1.53
CA ASP A 66 -12.21 4.44 -1.35
C ASP A 66 -11.62 3.05 -1.67
N ILE A 67 -12.37 1.98 -1.38
CA ILE A 67 -11.97 0.61 -1.70
C ILE A 67 -12.01 0.39 -3.22
N TRP A 68 -13.07 0.84 -3.89
CA TRP A 68 -13.21 0.74 -5.34
C TRP A 68 -12.16 1.56 -6.10
N ALA A 69 -11.88 2.78 -5.66
CA ALA A 69 -10.82 3.61 -6.24
C ALA A 69 -9.44 2.95 -6.06
N GLY A 70 -9.20 2.30 -4.93
CA GLY A 70 -8.00 1.49 -4.70
C GLY A 70 -7.89 0.31 -5.66
N ILE A 71 -9.00 -0.40 -5.89
CA ILE A 71 -9.07 -1.53 -6.83
C ILE A 71 -8.83 -1.07 -8.28
N GLU A 72 -9.42 0.06 -8.68
CA GLU A 72 -9.24 0.61 -10.03
C GLU A 72 -7.78 1.02 -10.29
N GLY A 73 -7.16 1.69 -9.32
CA GLY A 73 -5.73 2.00 -9.37
C GLY A 73 -4.87 0.74 -9.44
N PHE A 74 -5.21 -0.29 -8.66
CA PHE A 74 -4.52 -1.57 -8.71
C PHE A 74 -4.68 -2.29 -10.06
N LEU A 75 -5.86 -2.26 -10.67
CA LEU A 75 -6.10 -2.83 -12.00
C LEU A 75 -5.29 -2.11 -13.08
N GLN A 76 -5.09 -0.81 -12.94
CA GLN A 76 -4.25 -0.03 -13.85
C GLN A 76 -2.77 -0.47 -13.79
N ASP A 77 -2.29 -0.85 -12.61
CA ASP A 77 -0.91 -1.31 -12.39
C ASP A 77 -0.71 -2.82 -12.63
N TRP A 78 -1.80 -3.58 -12.81
CA TRP A 78 -1.81 -5.01 -13.05
C TRP A 78 -0.82 -5.52 -14.13
N PRO A 79 -0.69 -4.92 -15.34
CA PRO A 79 0.22 -5.44 -16.35
C PRO A 79 1.68 -5.45 -15.88
N TYR A 80 2.09 -4.47 -15.08
CA TYR A 80 3.45 -4.40 -14.51
C TYR A 80 3.66 -5.47 -13.44
N ILE A 81 2.66 -5.66 -12.57
CA ILE A 81 2.68 -6.71 -11.54
C ILE A 81 2.80 -8.09 -12.19
N LYS A 82 2.05 -8.34 -13.27
CA LYS A 82 2.11 -9.61 -14.01
C LYS A 82 3.50 -9.89 -14.55
N ILE A 83 4.15 -8.90 -15.17
CA ILE A 83 5.51 -9.03 -15.69
C ILE A 83 6.48 -9.34 -14.54
N PHE A 84 6.37 -8.60 -13.43
CA PHE A 84 7.20 -8.80 -12.24
C PHE A 84 7.07 -10.22 -11.67
N ILE A 85 5.83 -10.75 -11.59
CA ILE A 85 5.59 -12.12 -11.11
C ILE A 85 6.22 -13.14 -12.06
N ILE A 86 6.01 -13.01 -13.37
CA ILE A 86 6.58 -13.92 -14.36
C ILE A 86 8.11 -13.92 -14.28
N GLU A 87 8.72 -12.75 -14.14
CA GLU A 87 10.16 -12.62 -13.96
C GLU A 87 10.61 -13.31 -12.66
N CYS A 88 9.96 -13.04 -11.52
CA CYS A 88 10.29 -13.71 -10.26
C CYS A 88 10.19 -15.24 -10.35
N VAL A 89 9.18 -15.76 -11.04
CA VAL A 89 9.01 -17.21 -11.28
C VAL A 89 10.14 -17.78 -12.13
N SER A 90 10.61 -17.04 -13.13
CA SER A 90 11.70 -17.52 -13.99
C SER A 90 13.06 -17.56 -13.29
N LEU A 91 13.31 -16.72 -12.30
CA LEU A 91 14.56 -16.70 -11.53
C LEU A 91 14.72 -17.92 -10.60
N GLY A 92 13.62 -18.46 -10.08
CA GLY A 92 13.68 -19.46 -9.02
C GLY A 92 12.35 -20.19 -8.80
N PRO A 93 11.91 -21.04 -9.74
CA PRO A 93 10.62 -21.72 -9.63
C PRO A 93 10.53 -22.60 -8.38
N THR A 94 11.65 -23.18 -7.95
CA THR A 94 11.73 -24.00 -6.73
C THR A 94 11.51 -23.20 -5.45
N LEU A 95 12.03 -21.97 -5.37
CA LEU A 95 11.85 -21.08 -4.22
C LEU A 95 10.40 -20.60 -4.11
N ILE A 96 9.80 -20.23 -5.24
CA ILE A 96 8.39 -19.81 -5.28
C ILE A 96 7.46 -20.98 -4.95
N LEU A 97 7.75 -22.18 -5.47
CA LEU A 97 6.98 -23.38 -5.13
C LEU A 97 7.05 -23.69 -3.64
N ARG A 98 8.25 -23.62 -3.05
CA ARG A 98 8.45 -23.78 -1.60
C ARG A 98 7.63 -22.74 -0.83
N TRP A 99 7.74 -21.47 -1.18
CA TRP A 99 6.97 -20.40 -0.55
C TRP A 99 5.45 -20.62 -0.66
N ALA A 100 4.96 -21.01 -1.84
CA ALA A 100 3.54 -21.27 -2.07
C ALA A 100 3.01 -22.43 -1.19
N ILE A 101 3.78 -23.51 -1.06
CA ILE A 101 3.44 -24.64 -0.17
C ILE A 101 3.40 -24.17 1.27
N LEU A 102 4.41 -23.43 1.73
CA LEU A 102 4.44 -22.91 3.10
C LEU A 102 3.27 -21.95 3.37
N SER A 103 2.95 -21.06 2.43
CA SER A 103 1.83 -20.13 2.55
C SER A 103 0.49 -20.86 2.61
N MET A 104 0.32 -21.92 1.82
CA MET A 104 -0.88 -22.76 1.86
C MET A 104 -1.02 -23.46 3.22
N ILE A 105 0.06 -24.02 3.76
CA ILE A 105 0.03 -24.65 5.10
C ILE A 105 -0.25 -23.59 6.17
N SER A 106 0.40 -22.43 6.12
CA SER A 106 0.17 -21.32 7.05
C SER A 106 -1.30 -20.89 7.06
N SER A 107 -1.96 -20.81 5.90
CA SER A 107 -3.39 -20.48 5.82
C SER A 107 -4.32 -21.53 6.46
N LEU A 108 -3.87 -22.78 6.57
CA LEU A 108 -4.65 -23.89 7.14
C LEU A 108 -4.54 -23.96 8.66
N LEU A 109 -3.46 -23.42 9.24
CA LEU A 109 -3.20 -23.48 10.68
C LEU A 109 -4.25 -22.76 11.55
N PRO A 110 -4.73 -21.55 11.20
CA PRO A 110 -5.80 -20.89 11.94
C PRO A 110 -7.07 -21.73 12.02
N ALA A 111 -7.46 -22.38 10.91
CA ALA A 111 -8.60 -23.27 10.87
C ALA A 111 -8.42 -24.51 11.76
N LEU A 112 -7.21 -25.10 11.74
CA LEU A 112 -6.87 -26.21 12.63
C LEU A 112 -6.91 -25.81 14.10
N SER A 113 -6.34 -24.64 14.44
CA SER A 113 -6.35 -24.07 15.78
C SER A 113 -7.79 -23.83 16.28
N LEU A 114 -8.66 -23.34 15.40
CA LEU A 114 -10.08 -23.14 15.70
C LEU A 114 -10.79 -24.47 15.99
N TYR A 115 -10.57 -25.48 15.14
CA TYR A 115 -11.14 -26.82 15.31
C TYR A 115 -10.70 -27.48 16.63
N LEU A 116 -9.40 -27.40 16.95
CA LEU A 116 -8.86 -27.93 18.21
C LEU A 116 -9.40 -27.19 19.44
N SER A 117 -9.62 -25.88 19.33
CA SER A 117 -10.24 -25.08 20.39
C SER A 117 -11.69 -25.51 20.65
N GLY A 118 -12.45 -25.80 19.59
CA GLY A 118 -13.79 -26.36 19.70
C GLY A 118 -13.83 -27.73 20.36
N ASN A 119 -12.90 -28.62 19.99
CA ASN A 119 -12.76 -29.92 20.64
C ASN A 119 -12.43 -29.80 22.14
N LEU A 120 -11.50 -28.91 22.50
CA LEU A 120 -11.17 -28.68 23.91
C LEU A 120 -12.38 -28.21 24.70
N LEU A 121 -13.18 -27.29 24.15
CA LEU A 121 -14.41 -26.82 24.80
C LEU A 121 -15.43 -27.94 24.98
N GLY A 122 -15.63 -28.78 23.96
CA GLY A 122 -16.52 -29.95 24.04
C GLY A 122 -16.06 -30.98 25.08
N LEU A 123 -14.75 -31.22 25.19
CA LEU A 123 -14.19 -32.08 26.25
C LEU A 123 -14.40 -31.51 27.65
N VAL A 124 -14.23 -30.19 27.81
CA VAL A 124 -14.47 -29.52 29.09
C VAL A 124 -15.94 -29.62 29.47
N GLN A 125 -16.86 -29.35 28.53
CA GLN A 125 -18.30 -29.45 28.77
C GLN A 125 -18.72 -30.87 29.17
N THR A 126 -18.29 -31.89 28.42
CA THR A 126 -18.60 -33.29 28.74
C THR A 126 -17.99 -33.74 30.06
N GLY A 127 -16.84 -33.20 30.44
CA GLY A 127 -16.21 -33.41 31.75
C GLY A 127 -17.02 -32.80 32.91
N PHE A 128 -17.61 -31.62 32.71
CA PHE A 128 -18.52 -31.00 33.69
C PHE A 128 -19.81 -31.79 33.86
N GLU A 129 -20.42 -32.25 32.77
CA GLU A 129 -21.68 -33.00 32.78
C GLU A 129 -21.53 -34.38 33.43
N ASN A 130 -20.49 -35.14 33.05
CA ASN A 130 -20.31 -36.51 33.52
C ASN A 130 -19.52 -36.63 34.83
N ARG A 131 -19.00 -35.52 35.38
CA ARG A 131 -18.08 -35.46 36.54
C ARG A 131 -16.81 -36.34 36.44
N ASN A 132 -16.58 -36.98 35.29
CA ASN A 132 -15.40 -37.78 34.98
C ASN A 132 -14.73 -37.17 33.76
N LEU A 133 -13.53 -36.65 33.96
CA LEU A 133 -12.75 -36.03 32.91
C LEU A 133 -11.79 -37.08 32.35
N ASP A 134 -11.91 -37.39 31.06
CA ASP A 134 -10.95 -38.26 30.39
C ASP A 134 -9.61 -37.51 30.25
N HIS A 135 -8.78 -37.65 31.28
CA HIS A 135 -7.47 -36.99 31.38
C HIS A 135 -6.60 -37.28 30.16
N THR A 136 -6.69 -38.49 29.59
CA THR A 136 -5.87 -38.90 28.45
C THR A 136 -6.19 -38.04 27.22
N ARG A 137 -7.48 -37.91 26.89
CA ARG A 137 -7.91 -37.11 25.73
C ARG A 137 -7.67 -35.62 25.95
N PHE A 138 -7.83 -35.14 27.18
CA PHE A 138 -7.54 -33.75 27.53
C PHE A 138 -6.07 -33.40 27.29
N TYR A 139 -5.13 -34.19 27.83
CA TYR A 139 -3.70 -33.95 27.64
C TYR A 139 -3.28 -34.04 26.17
N VAL A 140 -3.81 -35.00 25.41
CA VAL A 140 -3.53 -35.12 23.98
C VAL A 140 -4.01 -33.89 23.20
N THR A 141 -5.20 -33.38 23.51
CA THR A 141 -5.76 -32.19 22.84
C THR A 141 -4.93 -30.94 23.15
N VAL A 142 -4.55 -30.74 24.41
CA VAL A 142 -3.69 -29.62 24.83
C VAL A 142 -2.30 -29.72 24.19
N ALA A 143 -1.71 -30.91 24.13
CA ALA A 143 -0.43 -31.13 23.47
C ALA A 143 -0.51 -30.84 21.96
N CYS A 144 -1.61 -31.20 21.30
CA CYS A 144 -1.84 -30.92 19.89
C CYS A 144 -2.00 -29.41 19.63
N LEU A 145 -2.71 -28.68 20.52
CA LEU A 145 -2.79 -27.22 20.46
C LEU A 145 -1.41 -26.57 20.57
N LEU A 146 -0.61 -26.99 21.55
CA LEU A 146 0.74 -26.47 21.73
C LEU A 146 1.63 -26.77 20.51
N ALA A 147 1.56 -28.00 19.99
CA ALA A 147 2.27 -28.42 18.78
C ALA A 147 1.87 -27.56 17.57
N SER A 148 0.57 -27.29 17.39
CA SER A 148 0.07 -26.45 16.29
C SER A 148 0.63 -25.02 16.36
N LYS A 149 0.70 -24.42 17.56
CA LYS A 149 1.27 -23.09 17.77
C LYS A 149 2.77 -23.04 17.51
N THR A 150 3.49 -24.09 17.92
CA THR A 150 4.93 -24.19 17.60
C THR A 150 5.17 -24.36 16.10
N LEU A 151 4.32 -25.12 15.42
CA LEU A 151 4.39 -25.33 13.98
C LEU A 151 4.12 -24.03 13.22
N GLU A 152 3.17 -23.21 13.70
CA GLU A 152 2.87 -21.87 13.17
C GLU A 152 4.12 -21.01 13.15
N SER A 153 4.80 -20.90 14.29
CA SER A 153 6.01 -20.09 14.41
C SER A 153 7.15 -20.59 13.50
N ILE A 154 7.30 -21.91 13.33
CA ILE A 154 8.31 -22.50 12.45
C ILE A 154 8.00 -22.20 10.99
N ILE A 155 6.74 -22.34 10.58
CA ILE A 155 6.30 -22.06 9.21
C ILE A 155 6.48 -20.58 8.89
N ASP A 156 6.08 -19.69 9.81
CA ASP A 156 6.24 -18.25 9.63
C ASP A 156 7.70 -17.88 9.46
N PHE A 157 8.58 -18.41 10.31
CA PHE A 157 10.02 -18.21 10.19
C PHE A 157 10.55 -18.68 8.83
N ALA A 158 10.17 -19.88 8.38
CA ALA A 158 10.60 -20.43 7.11
C ALA A 158 10.03 -19.65 5.90
N CYS A 159 8.82 -19.10 6.04
CA CYS A 159 8.20 -18.22 5.04
C CYS A 159 9.00 -16.91 4.92
N HIS A 160 9.36 -16.29 6.05
CA HIS A 160 10.16 -15.07 6.09
C HIS A 160 11.55 -15.27 5.48
N ASP A 161 12.19 -16.40 5.77
CA ASP A 161 13.50 -16.73 5.21
C ASP A 161 13.43 -16.92 3.68
N THR A 162 12.40 -17.63 3.20
CA THR A 162 12.19 -17.82 1.75
C THR A 162 11.92 -16.51 1.03
N ILE A 163 11.09 -15.62 1.61
CA ILE A 163 10.83 -14.28 1.05
C ILE A 163 12.11 -13.46 0.98
N ARG A 164 12.96 -13.53 2.02
CA ARG A 164 14.25 -12.82 2.04
C ARG A 164 15.18 -13.28 0.92
N GLU A 165 15.25 -14.57 0.65
CA GLU A 165 16.03 -15.12 -0.46
C GLU A 165 15.50 -14.64 -1.82
N ILE A 166 14.18 -14.71 -2.02
CA ILE A 166 13.54 -14.23 -3.26
C ILE A 166 13.80 -12.72 -3.45
N LYS A 167 13.71 -11.92 -2.38
CA LYS A 167 14.01 -10.49 -2.41
C LYS A 167 15.44 -10.21 -2.83
N ARG A 168 16.40 -10.99 -2.32
CA ARG A 168 17.82 -10.85 -2.67
C ARG A 168 18.06 -11.15 -4.15
N LEU A 169 17.47 -12.23 -4.67
CA LEU A 169 17.59 -12.63 -6.07
C LEU A 169 16.94 -11.61 -7.02
N SER A 170 15.74 -11.17 -6.68
CA SER A 170 15.00 -10.15 -7.43
C SER A 170 15.79 -8.84 -7.49
N THR A 171 16.29 -8.35 -6.35
CA THR A 171 17.09 -7.10 -6.30
C THR A 171 18.35 -7.20 -7.17
N PHE A 172 19.00 -8.36 -7.19
CA PHE A 172 20.19 -8.57 -8.03
C PHE A 172 19.85 -8.51 -9.53
N HIS A 173 18.79 -9.21 -9.94
CA HIS A 173 18.36 -9.26 -11.35
C HIS A 173 17.86 -7.91 -11.88
N PHE A 174 17.03 -7.22 -11.10
CA PHE A 174 16.57 -5.87 -11.44
C PHE A 174 17.71 -4.85 -11.39
N GLY A 175 18.66 -5.03 -10.49
CA GLY A 175 19.87 -4.21 -10.44
C GLY A 175 20.67 -4.27 -11.74
N ASP A 176 20.90 -5.47 -12.28
CA ASP A 176 21.59 -5.64 -13.57
C ASP A 176 20.82 -5.01 -14.73
N HIS A 177 19.50 -5.23 -14.80
CA HIS A 177 18.66 -4.61 -15.83
C HIS A 177 18.67 -3.08 -15.75
N LEU A 178 18.61 -2.52 -14.54
CA LEU A 178 18.65 -1.09 -14.34
C LEU A 178 20.00 -0.51 -14.77
N ILE A 179 21.12 -1.15 -14.44
CA ILE A 179 22.46 -0.72 -14.85
C ILE A 179 22.56 -0.74 -16.39
N ARG A 180 22.10 -1.80 -17.05
CA ARG A 180 22.09 -1.87 -18.52
C ARG A 180 21.21 -0.80 -19.15
N ALA A 181 20.05 -0.52 -18.57
CA ALA A 181 19.18 0.56 -19.01
C ALA A 181 19.86 1.93 -18.83
N HIS A 182 20.58 2.13 -17.72
CA HIS A 182 21.31 3.36 -17.42
C HIS A 182 22.47 3.58 -18.40
N LEU A 183 23.19 2.52 -18.77
CA LEU A 183 24.27 2.58 -19.74
C LEU A 183 23.78 2.86 -21.18
N ARG A 184 22.50 2.57 -21.46
CA ARG A 184 21.86 2.88 -22.75
C ARG A 184 21.27 4.29 -22.79
N LEU A 185 21.18 4.97 -21.65
CA LEU A 185 20.65 6.34 -21.61
C LEU A 185 21.74 7.29 -22.11
N ASP A 186 21.42 8.07 -23.15
CA ASP A 186 22.36 9.03 -23.73
C ASP A 186 22.86 10.03 -22.67
N PHE A 187 24.14 10.39 -22.76
CA PHE A 187 24.83 11.33 -21.85
C PHE A 187 24.09 12.67 -21.59
N PRO A 188 23.45 13.35 -22.57
CA PRO A 188 22.69 14.57 -22.28
C PRO A 188 21.47 14.34 -21.38
N THR A 189 20.85 13.16 -21.44
CA THR A 189 19.65 12.83 -20.65
C THR A 189 19.99 12.57 -19.17
N SER A 190 21.22 12.13 -18.89
CA SER A 190 21.69 11.89 -17.51
C SER A 190 22.09 13.17 -16.78
N LEU A 191 22.38 14.27 -17.50
CA LEU A 191 22.73 15.56 -16.90
C LEU A 191 21.51 16.36 -16.43
N ASP A 192 20.30 16.02 -16.85
CA ASP A 192 19.08 16.72 -16.43
C ASP A 192 18.78 16.44 -14.94
N PRO A 193 18.81 17.45 -14.05
CA PRO A 193 18.58 17.26 -12.63
C PRO A 193 17.19 16.68 -12.33
N SER A 194 16.19 16.90 -13.19
CA SER A 194 14.84 16.33 -13.03
C SER A 194 14.80 14.81 -13.20
N ASN A 195 15.69 14.26 -14.04
CA ASN A 195 15.82 12.82 -14.24
C ASN A 195 16.56 12.16 -13.08
N THR A 196 17.55 12.83 -12.49
CA THR A 196 18.35 12.27 -11.38
C THR A 196 17.51 11.95 -10.14
N THR A 197 16.52 12.79 -9.80
CA THR A 197 15.62 12.56 -8.67
C THR A 197 14.67 11.39 -8.91
N THR A 198 14.21 11.23 -10.15
CA THR A 198 13.31 10.15 -10.56
C THR A 198 14.06 8.83 -10.62
N LEU A 199 15.27 8.83 -11.18
CA LEU A 199 16.17 7.67 -11.21
C LEU A 199 16.59 7.22 -9.81
N LYS A 200 16.83 8.16 -8.89
CA LYS A 200 17.12 7.85 -7.49
C LYS A 200 15.94 7.19 -6.77
N ARG A 201 14.69 7.55 -7.12
CA ARG A 201 13.48 6.86 -6.62
C ARG A 201 13.32 5.45 -7.18
N ILE A 202 13.73 5.22 -8.42
CA ILE A 202 13.64 3.92 -9.12
C ILE A 202 14.83 3.01 -8.77
N SER A 203 15.69 3.42 -7.83
CA SER A 203 16.78 2.61 -7.30
C SER A 203 16.31 1.17 -6.98
N PRO A 204 17.11 0.13 -7.30
CA PRO A 204 16.67 -1.26 -7.21
C PRO A 204 16.29 -1.65 -5.78
N ASN A 205 16.90 -1.00 -4.78
CA ASN A 205 16.56 -1.17 -3.38
C ASN A 205 15.16 -0.65 -3.03
N HIS A 206 14.64 0.34 -3.75
CA HIS A 206 13.34 0.95 -3.49
C HIS A 206 12.23 0.31 -4.34
N ALA A 207 12.53 -0.01 -5.61
CA ALA A 207 11.59 -0.67 -6.51
C ALA A 207 11.27 -2.11 -6.08
N GLY A 208 12.30 -2.88 -5.69
CA GLY A 208 12.09 -4.23 -5.15
C GLY A 208 11.26 -4.21 -3.87
N ASP A 209 11.58 -3.30 -2.95
CA ASP A 209 10.87 -3.18 -1.66
C ASP A 209 9.38 -2.86 -1.84
N GLN A 210 9.02 -1.96 -2.76
CA GLN A 210 7.63 -1.66 -3.07
C GLN A 210 6.88 -2.85 -3.67
N GLY A 211 7.49 -3.59 -4.62
CA GLY A 211 6.88 -4.79 -5.21
C GLY A 211 6.60 -5.88 -4.18
N PHE A 212 7.54 -6.12 -3.25
CA PHE A 212 7.34 -7.12 -2.20
C PHE A 212 6.28 -6.71 -1.18
N ARG A 213 6.19 -5.42 -0.83
CA ARG A 213 5.11 -4.92 0.04
C ARG A 213 3.73 -5.15 -0.56
N ILE A 214 3.58 -4.92 -1.87
CA ILE A 214 2.32 -5.18 -2.57
C ILE A 214 2.00 -6.69 -2.55
N MET A 215 3.00 -7.56 -2.76
CA MET A 215 2.79 -9.01 -2.64
C MET A 215 2.37 -9.45 -1.23
N GLU A 216 2.96 -8.84 -0.19
CA GLU A 216 2.63 -9.14 1.20
C GLU A 216 1.22 -8.66 1.55
N ASP A 217 0.85 -7.45 1.14
CA ASP A 217 -0.50 -6.90 1.28
C ASP A 217 -1.54 -7.76 0.52
N MET A 218 -1.19 -8.27 -0.67
CA MET A 218 -2.05 -9.20 -1.41
C MET A 218 -2.22 -10.53 -0.67
N ASN A 219 -1.15 -11.08 -0.09
CA ASN A 219 -1.23 -12.33 0.67
C ASN A 219 -2.11 -12.16 1.92
N GLN A 220 -1.98 -11.04 2.63
CA GLN A 220 -2.86 -10.68 3.74
C GLN A 220 -4.31 -10.48 3.30
N GLY A 221 -4.53 -9.85 2.14
CA GLY A 221 -5.87 -9.69 1.56
C GLY A 221 -6.51 -11.03 1.22
N VAL A 222 -5.77 -11.96 0.61
CA VAL A 222 -6.25 -13.30 0.26
C VAL A 222 -6.57 -14.10 1.51
N THR A 223 -5.73 -14.09 2.54
CA THR A 223 -6.02 -14.79 3.80
C THR A 223 -7.24 -14.22 4.51
N CYS A 224 -7.41 -12.89 4.53
CA CYS A 224 -8.62 -12.26 5.07
C CYS A 224 -9.88 -12.68 4.29
N LEU A 225 -9.80 -12.74 2.96
CA LEU A 225 -10.93 -13.13 2.11
C LEU A 225 -11.31 -14.60 2.33
N VAL A 226 -10.31 -15.49 2.42
CA VAL A 226 -10.52 -16.91 2.74
C VAL A 226 -11.17 -17.06 4.13
N LEU A 227 -10.72 -16.29 5.12
CA LEU A 227 -11.32 -16.31 6.47
C LEU A 227 -12.74 -15.72 6.51
N LEU A 228 -13.08 -14.77 5.64
CA LEU A 228 -14.44 -14.24 5.54
C LEU A 228 -15.41 -15.20 4.84
N LEU A 229 -14.90 -16.10 4.00
CA LEU A 229 -15.69 -17.10 3.29
C LEU A 229 -15.91 -18.40 4.09
N LEU A 230 -15.16 -18.60 5.18
CA LEU A 230 -15.20 -19.78 6.04
C LEU A 230 -16.04 -19.52 7.29
#